data_AF-A0AAI9YZF7-F1
#
_entry.id   AF-A0AAI9YZF7-F1
#
_cell.length_a   1.000
_cell.length_b   1.000
_cell.length_c   1.000
_cell.angle_alpha   90.00
_cell.angle_beta   90.00
_cell.angle_gamma   90.00
#
_symmetry.space_group_name_H-M   'P 1'
#
loop_
_entity.id
_entity.type
_entity.pdbx_description
1 polymer ?
#
loop_
_entity_poly.entity_id
_entity_poly.type
_entity_poly.pdbx_seq_one_letter_code
_entity_poly.pdbx_strand_id
1 'polypeptide(L)'
;MGCAVCLVVSLLRIDRWVNLWRNALLPDSNFDTPDTRRQAKYRTMARREPGPWGLEAKQVTANVSRWVMEALALVPAGMPPASFTLILDGQPTPQLCTEILQMTNQRDIAWQVAWFASVDQGIDPILLPGIPFPRAMKDIVQGTLIVRCNFEPGELWNVDRIVHDHRNRTPQQWQEAWADHEPKTWFPVASLPCFQALLEKDLVPRCGKKEKLSRSRRSRGTTHDDGHVASAPR
;
A
#
# COMPACT_ATOMS: atom_id res chain seq x y z
N MET A 1 -27.08 28.34 7.04
CA MET A 1 -26.07 28.69 6.02
C MET A 1 -25.50 27.40 5.48
N GLY A 2 -26.00 26.94 4.32
CA GLY A 2 -25.55 25.73 3.65
C GLY A 2 -24.52 26.07 2.58
N CYS A 3 -23.35 25.41 2.59
CA CYS A 3 -22.34 25.56 1.55
C CYS A 3 -22.90 25.09 0.19
N ALA A 4 -23.13 26.04 -0.71
CA ALA A 4 -23.67 25.84 -2.05
C ALA A 4 -22.67 25.24 -3.06
N VAL A 5 -21.65 24.49 -2.60
CA VAL A 5 -20.62 23.89 -3.47
C VAL A 5 -20.90 22.41 -3.75
N CYS A 6 -21.78 21.75 -3.00
CA CYS A 6 -22.10 20.33 -3.20
C CYS A 6 -23.19 20.04 -4.27
N LEU A 7 -23.79 21.06 -4.89
CA LEU A 7 -24.95 20.86 -5.78
C LEU A 7 -24.63 20.65 -7.26
N VAL A 8 -23.35 20.71 -7.69
CA VAL A 8 -23.01 20.72 -9.13
C VAL A 8 -22.19 19.51 -9.59
N VAL A 9 -22.11 18.43 -8.79
CA VAL A 9 -21.49 17.19 -9.30
C VAL A 9 -22.20 15.91 -8.84
N SER A 10 -23.52 15.85 -9.01
CA SER A 10 -24.34 14.65 -8.75
C SER A 10 -24.10 13.49 -9.74
N LEU A 11 -23.17 13.63 -10.70
CA LEU A 11 -22.88 12.62 -11.74
C LEU A 11 -21.39 12.21 -11.84
N LEU A 12 -20.49 12.78 -11.04
CA LEU A 12 -19.07 12.39 -11.13
C LEU A 12 -18.87 11.03 -10.46
N ARG A 13 -18.53 10.05 -11.30
CA ARG A 13 -18.05 8.73 -10.87
C ARG A 13 -16.53 8.72 -10.93
N ILE A 14 -15.91 8.36 -9.81
CA ILE A 14 -14.47 8.25 -9.65
C ILE A 14 -14.10 6.77 -9.58
N ASP A 15 -13.36 6.30 -10.58
CA ASP A 15 -12.76 4.98 -10.55
C ASP A 15 -11.27 5.10 -10.19
N ARG A 16 -10.88 4.68 -8.98
CA ARG A 16 -9.50 4.74 -8.49
C ARG A 16 -8.81 3.40 -8.75
N TRP A 17 -7.90 3.39 -9.73
CA TRP A 17 -7.10 2.22 -10.06
C TRP A 17 -5.84 2.14 -9.19
N VAL A 18 -5.66 1.03 -8.49
CA VAL A 18 -4.53 0.77 -7.59
C VAL A 18 -3.84 -0.52 -7.99
N ASN A 19 -2.71 -0.38 -8.67
CA ASN A 19 -1.89 -1.53 -9.03
C ASN A 19 -1.31 -2.20 -7.77
N LEU A 20 -1.52 -3.50 -7.61
CA LEU A 20 -1.11 -4.23 -6.42
C LEU A 20 0.41 -4.24 -6.23
N TRP A 21 1.16 -4.60 -7.27
CA TRP A 21 2.62 -4.73 -7.20
C TRP A 21 3.37 -3.40 -7.18
N ARG A 22 2.80 -2.35 -7.76
CA ARG A 22 3.44 -1.03 -7.83
C ARG A 22 3.03 -0.09 -6.71
N ASN A 23 1.86 -0.30 -6.11
CA ASN A 23 1.33 0.61 -5.10
C ASN A 23 0.92 -0.10 -3.82
N ALA A 24 0.01 -1.07 -3.90
CA ALA A 24 -0.62 -1.58 -2.68
C ALA A 24 0.35 -2.40 -1.80
N LEU A 25 1.14 -3.28 -2.39
CA LEU A 25 1.93 -4.30 -1.69
C LEU A 25 3.35 -3.85 -1.30
N LEU A 26 3.85 -2.77 -1.90
CA LEU A 26 5.22 -2.29 -1.67
C LEU A 26 5.47 -1.64 -0.31
N PRO A 27 4.56 -0.88 0.30
CA PRO A 27 4.81 -0.26 1.59
C PRO A 27 5.06 -1.29 2.71
N ASP A 28 5.89 -0.94 3.70
CA ASP A 28 5.94 -1.66 4.98
C ASP A 28 4.67 -1.33 5.78
N SER A 29 3.93 -2.34 6.26
CA SER A 29 2.70 -2.16 7.02
C SER A 29 2.89 -1.55 8.41
N ASN A 30 4.12 -1.59 8.96
CA ASN A 30 4.43 -1.16 10.32
C ASN A 30 4.64 0.35 10.48
N PHE A 31 4.61 1.12 9.40
CA PHE A 31 4.79 2.57 9.42
C PHE A 31 3.56 3.27 8.85
N ASP A 32 3.30 4.49 9.30
CA ASP A 32 2.06 5.21 8.98
C ASP A 32 2.17 6.13 7.76
N THR A 33 3.34 6.73 7.49
CA THR A 33 3.47 7.71 6.40
C THR A 33 3.99 7.08 5.11
N PRO A 34 3.41 7.38 3.92
CA PRO A 34 3.77 6.73 2.66
C PRO A 34 5.28 6.72 2.33
N ASP A 35 5.97 7.82 2.61
CA ASP A 35 7.41 7.96 2.32
C ASP A 35 8.28 7.12 3.28
N THR A 36 7.91 7.06 4.56
CA THR A 36 8.64 6.24 5.54
C THR A 36 8.44 4.76 5.30
N ARG A 37 7.23 4.34 4.89
CA ARG A 37 6.90 2.93 4.65
C ARG A 37 7.77 2.28 3.57
N ARG A 38 7.99 2.95 2.43
CA ARG A 38 8.81 2.41 1.34
C ARG A 38 10.30 2.45 1.69
N GLN A 39 10.77 3.57 2.25
CA GLN A 39 12.17 3.73 2.62
C GLN A 39 12.57 2.77 3.75
N ALA A 40 11.69 2.54 4.73
CA ALA A 40 11.90 1.56 5.77
C ALA A 40 11.98 0.14 5.19
N LYS A 41 11.05 -0.25 4.30
CA LYS A 41 11.09 -1.57 3.65
C LYS A 41 12.39 -1.80 2.89
N TYR A 42 12.82 -0.81 2.10
CA TYR A 42 14.08 -0.87 1.38
C TYR A 42 15.27 -1.04 2.32
N ARG A 43 15.35 -0.24 3.39
CA ARG A 43 16.43 -0.34 4.39
C ARG A 43 16.44 -1.68 5.11
N THR A 44 15.26 -2.22 5.44
CA THR A 44 15.12 -3.53 6.08
C THR A 44 15.61 -4.64 5.16
N MET A 45 15.20 -4.63 3.88
CA MET A 45 15.64 -5.63 2.90
C MET A 45 17.14 -5.51 2.57
N ALA A 46 17.67 -4.30 2.47
CA ALA A 46 19.09 -4.06 2.19
C ALA A 46 20.04 -4.51 3.32
N ARG A 47 19.53 -4.66 4.55
CA ARG A 47 20.31 -5.15 5.70
C ARG A 47 20.26 -6.68 5.87
N ARG A 48 19.38 -7.37 5.16
CA ARG A 48 19.25 -8.84 5.26
C ARG A 48 20.44 -9.52 4.57
N GLU A 49 20.78 -10.70 5.07
CA GLU A 49 21.73 -11.61 4.43
C GLU A 49 21.35 -11.89 2.97
N PRO A 50 22.33 -12.23 2.10
CA PRO A 50 22.10 -12.39 0.68
C PRO A 50 20.97 -13.40 0.38
N GLY A 51 19.87 -12.88 -0.16
CA GLY A 51 18.70 -13.63 -0.56
C GLY A 51 17.80 -12.78 -1.47
N PRO A 52 16.92 -13.40 -2.26
CA PRO A 52 16.02 -12.66 -3.14
C PRO A 52 15.07 -11.78 -2.33
N TRP A 53 14.92 -10.52 -2.75
CA TRP A 53 13.95 -9.63 -2.14
C TRP A 53 12.53 -10.04 -2.54
N GLY A 54 11.61 -10.06 -1.58
CA GLY A 54 10.24 -10.48 -1.81
C GLY A 54 9.24 -9.83 -0.86
N LEU A 55 7.97 -10.07 -1.11
CA LEU A 55 6.86 -9.59 -0.33
C LEU A 55 6.50 -10.61 0.76
N GLU A 56 6.67 -10.24 2.02
CA GLU A 56 6.25 -11.09 3.14
C GLU A 56 4.73 -11.24 3.15
N ALA A 57 4.22 -12.48 3.24
CA ALA A 57 2.79 -12.77 3.20
C ALA A 57 2.01 -12.00 4.27
N LYS A 58 2.51 -11.96 5.51
CA LYS A 58 1.89 -11.20 6.61
C LYS A 58 1.66 -9.71 6.33
N GLN A 59 2.37 -9.11 5.36
CA GLN A 59 2.19 -7.71 4.98
C GLN A 59 1.07 -7.50 3.96
N VAL A 60 0.68 -8.53 3.20
CA VAL A 60 -0.29 -8.42 2.10
C VAL A 60 -1.65 -7.96 2.62
N THR A 61 -2.20 -8.66 3.61
CA THR A 61 -3.50 -8.37 4.22
C THR A 61 -3.54 -6.98 4.83
N ALA A 62 -2.51 -6.60 5.60
CA ALA A 62 -2.41 -5.27 6.19
C ALA A 62 -2.32 -4.15 5.13
N ASN A 63 -1.66 -4.42 4.01
CA ASN A 63 -1.51 -3.47 2.92
C ASN A 63 -2.81 -3.29 2.12
N VAL A 64 -3.47 -4.40 1.74
CA VAL A 64 -4.74 -4.35 0.99
C VAL A 64 -5.85 -3.78 1.86
N SER A 65 -5.92 -4.17 3.14
CA SER A 65 -6.94 -3.67 4.07
C SER A 65 -6.94 -2.17 4.23
N ARG A 66 -5.77 -1.52 4.26
CA ARG A 66 -5.70 -0.05 4.33
C ARG A 66 -6.43 0.61 3.16
N TRP A 67 -6.23 0.13 1.93
CA TRP A 67 -6.93 0.66 0.74
C TRP A 67 -8.43 0.43 0.79
N VAL A 68 -8.85 -0.77 1.22
CA VAL A 68 -10.26 -1.13 1.35
C VAL A 68 -10.94 -0.26 2.40
N MET A 69 -10.34 -0.11 3.57
CA MET A 69 -10.89 0.69 4.67
C MET A 69 -10.95 2.17 4.32
N GLU A 70 -9.93 2.72 3.65
CA GLU A 70 -9.98 4.09 3.13
C GLU A 70 -11.17 4.29 2.19
N ALA A 71 -11.38 3.36 1.25
CA ALA A 71 -12.51 3.41 0.33
C ALA A 71 -13.86 3.37 1.07
N LEU A 72 -14.00 2.46 2.05
CA LEU A 72 -15.21 2.34 2.87
C LEU A 72 -15.52 3.58 3.70
N ALA A 73 -14.49 4.30 4.15
CA ALA A 73 -14.65 5.52 4.94
C ALA A 73 -15.17 6.72 4.13
N LEU A 74 -15.14 6.67 2.79
CA LEU A 74 -15.52 7.80 1.94
C LEU A 74 -17.01 8.17 2.07
N VAL A 75 -17.90 7.17 2.07
CA VAL A 75 -19.35 7.44 2.17
C VAL A 75 -19.71 8.06 3.53
N PRO A 76 -19.25 7.50 4.68
CA PRO A 76 -19.40 8.17 5.98
C PRO A 76 -18.79 9.58 6.04
N ALA A 77 -17.74 9.86 5.25
CA ALA A 77 -17.11 11.18 5.15
C ALA A 77 -17.86 12.17 4.24
N GLY A 78 -19.02 11.79 3.68
CA GLY A 78 -19.89 12.66 2.88
C GLY A 78 -19.79 12.47 1.37
N MET A 79 -19.03 11.48 0.89
CA MET A 79 -19.02 11.12 -0.52
C MET A 79 -20.36 10.44 -0.91
N PRO A 80 -21.01 10.84 -2.02
CA PRO A 80 -22.26 10.21 -2.43
C PRO A 80 -22.10 8.70 -2.66
N PRO A 81 -23.07 7.86 -2.25
CA PRO A 81 -23.07 6.44 -2.59
C PRO A 81 -22.94 6.23 -4.11
N ALA A 82 -22.24 5.18 -4.53
CA ALA A 82 -21.95 4.85 -5.92
C ALA A 82 -21.13 5.87 -6.73
N SER A 83 -20.69 6.99 -6.15
CA SER A 83 -19.80 7.97 -6.82
C SER A 83 -18.33 7.55 -6.86
N PHE A 84 -17.94 6.50 -6.13
CA PHE A 84 -16.56 6.03 -6.07
C PHE A 84 -16.49 4.51 -6.19
N THR A 85 -15.51 4.05 -6.96
CA THR A 85 -15.11 2.64 -7.04
C THR A 85 -13.60 2.53 -6.86
N LEU A 86 -13.14 1.69 -5.93
CA LEU A 86 -11.74 1.28 -5.85
C LEU A 86 -11.53 0.06 -6.74
N ILE A 87 -10.53 0.08 -7.62
CA ILE A 87 -10.19 -1.05 -8.48
C ILE A 87 -8.79 -1.53 -8.10
N LEU A 88 -8.70 -2.71 -7.51
CA LEU A 88 -7.45 -3.42 -7.29
C LEU A 88 -6.99 -4.01 -8.62
N ASP A 89 -5.90 -3.46 -9.15
CA ASP A 89 -5.35 -3.82 -10.45
C ASP A 89 -4.22 -4.85 -10.31
N GLY A 90 -4.45 -6.04 -10.87
CA GLY A 90 -3.51 -7.16 -10.85
C GLY A 90 -2.52 -7.20 -12.02
N GLN A 91 -2.59 -6.25 -12.97
CA GLN A 91 -1.72 -6.27 -14.15
C GLN A 91 -0.25 -6.00 -13.79
N PRO A 92 0.72 -6.57 -14.53
CA PRO A 92 0.58 -7.48 -15.68
C PRO A 92 0.43 -8.96 -15.30
N THR A 93 0.25 -9.28 -14.01
CA THR A 93 0.25 -10.65 -13.48
C THR A 93 -1.03 -10.95 -12.70
N PRO A 94 -2.21 -10.95 -13.35
CA PRO A 94 -3.48 -11.14 -12.64
C PRO A 94 -3.54 -12.51 -11.94
N GLN A 95 -2.94 -13.56 -12.51
CA GLN A 95 -2.91 -14.90 -11.90
C GLN A 95 -2.12 -14.91 -10.59
N LEU A 96 -0.96 -14.26 -10.55
CA LEU A 96 -0.16 -14.13 -9.32
C LEU A 96 -0.91 -13.32 -8.26
N CYS A 97 -1.69 -12.31 -8.68
CA CYS A 97 -2.52 -11.54 -7.76
C CYS A 97 -3.67 -12.37 -7.20
N THR A 98 -4.33 -13.19 -8.03
CA THR A 98 -5.33 -14.17 -7.58
C THR A 98 -4.72 -15.11 -6.55
N GLU A 99 -3.53 -15.66 -6.81
CA GLU A 99 -2.85 -16.58 -5.90
C GLU A 99 -2.50 -15.91 -4.56
N ILE A 100 -1.94 -14.69 -4.60
CA ILE A 100 -1.63 -13.91 -3.40
C ILE A 100 -2.89 -13.66 -2.56
N LEU A 101 -3.97 -13.19 -3.19
CA LEU A 101 -5.21 -12.91 -2.47
C LEU A 101 -5.83 -14.20 -1.92
N GLN A 102 -5.81 -15.29 -2.69
CA GLN A 102 -6.32 -16.59 -2.26
C GLN A 102 -5.56 -17.15 -1.05
N MET A 103 -4.23 -17.20 -1.16
CA MET A 103 -3.38 -17.90 -0.19
C MET A 103 -3.05 -17.06 1.03
N THR A 104 -3.14 -15.73 0.91
CA THR A 104 -2.83 -14.80 2.02
C THR A 104 -4.10 -14.15 2.55
N ASN A 105 -4.77 -13.32 1.75
CA ASN A 105 -5.91 -12.56 2.26
C ASN A 105 -7.09 -13.45 2.65
N GLN A 106 -7.54 -14.36 1.77
CA GLN A 106 -8.68 -15.24 2.08
C GLN A 106 -8.38 -16.18 3.24
N ARG A 107 -7.13 -16.64 3.35
CA ARG A 107 -6.64 -17.40 4.50
C ARG A 107 -6.77 -16.59 5.79
N ASP A 108 -6.21 -15.38 5.83
CA ASP A 108 -6.22 -14.52 7.02
C ASP A 108 -7.64 -14.20 7.48
N ILE A 109 -8.53 -13.91 6.53
CA ILE A 109 -9.94 -13.65 6.82
C ILE A 109 -10.59 -14.88 7.45
N ALA A 110 -10.44 -16.05 6.82
CA ALA A 110 -11.07 -17.26 7.34
C ALA A 110 -10.49 -17.68 8.68
N TRP A 111 -9.19 -17.46 8.91
CA TRP A 111 -8.54 -17.68 10.19
C TRP A 111 -9.11 -16.77 11.28
N GLN A 112 -9.30 -15.49 10.96
CA GLN A 112 -9.88 -14.52 11.88
C GLN A 112 -11.36 -14.83 12.19
N VAL A 113 -12.15 -15.23 11.19
CA VAL A 113 -13.55 -15.64 11.40
C VAL A 113 -13.62 -16.94 12.22
N ALA A 114 -12.77 -17.92 11.91
CA ALA A 114 -12.69 -19.17 12.67
C ALA A 114 -12.30 -18.92 14.12
N TRP A 115 -11.35 -18.01 14.35
CA TRP A 115 -10.95 -17.57 15.68
C TRP A 115 -12.13 -17.00 16.47
N PHE A 116 -12.88 -16.04 15.90
CA PHE A 116 -14.07 -15.49 16.57
C PHE A 116 -15.13 -16.56 16.86
N ALA A 117 -15.41 -17.44 15.90
CA ALA A 117 -16.35 -18.55 16.10
C ALA A 117 -15.89 -19.55 17.18
N SER A 118 -14.58 -19.69 17.38
CA SER A 118 -13.98 -20.54 18.42
C SER A 118 -14.03 -19.88 19.79
N VAL A 119 -13.86 -18.55 19.85
CA VAL A 119 -14.02 -17.76 21.09
C VAL A 119 -15.44 -17.85 21.62
N ASP A 120 -16.45 -17.75 20.75
CA ASP A 120 -17.87 -17.93 21.11
C ASP A 120 -18.18 -19.32 21.71
N GLN A 121 -17.29 -20.30 21.52
CA GLN A 121 -17.36 -21.66 22.07
C GLN A 121 -16.56 -21.83 23.37
N GLY A 122 -16.03 -20.75 23.96
CA GLY A 122 -15.35 -20.76 25.27
C GLY A 122 -13.82 -20.73 25.23
N ILE A 123 -13.21 -20.29 24.11
CA ILE A 123 -11.76 -20.08 24.00
C ILE A 123 -11.44 -18.61 24.36
N ASP A 124 -10.57 -18.40 25.35
CA ASP A 124 -10.23 -17.08 25.90
C ASP A 124 -9.50 -16.20 24.85
N PRO A 125 -9.93 -14.95 24.58
CA PRO A 125 -9.42 -14.19 23.45
C PRO A 125 -8.03 -13.57 23.74
N ILE A 126 -6.99 -14.12 23.13
CA ILE A 126 -5.86 -13.27 22.71
C ILE A 126 -6.36 -12.44 21.52
N LEU A 127 -6.43 -11.12 21.72
CA LEU A 127 -6.76 -10.14 20.69
C LEU A 127 -5.80 -10.29 19.51
N LEU A 128 -6.26 -10.93 18.43
CA LEU A 128 -5.64 -10.76 17.12
C LEU A 128 -5.70 -9.26 16.79
N PRO A 129 -4.58 -8.56 16.59
CA PRO A 129 -4.58 -7.12 16.47
C PRO A 129 -5.43 -6.67 15.28
N GLY A 130 -6.59 -6.07 15.60
CA GLY A 130 -7.10 -4.86 14.99
C GLY A 130 -7.38 -4.86 13.49
N ILE A 131 -7.69 -5.99 12.83
CA ILE A 131 -8.13 -5.94 11.43
C ILE A 131 -9.67 -5.98 11.34
N PRO A 132 -10.39 -4.85 11.17
CA PRO A 132 -11.84 -4.82 10.92
C PRO A 132 -12.20 -5.27 9.48
N PHE A 133 -11.52 -6.29 8.99
CA PHE A 133 -11.40 -6.65 7.59
C PHE A 133 -12.20 -7.86 7.11
N PRO A 134 -12.62 -8.83 7.96
CA PRO A 134 -13.32 -10.01 7.46
C PRO A 134 -14.59 -9.70 6.66
N ARG A 135 -15.39 -8.74 7.16
CA ARG A 135 -16.63 -8.34 6.48
C ARG A 135 -16.36 -7.65 5.15
N ALA A 136 -15.46 -6.67 5.15
CA ALA A 136 -15.11 -5.92 3.95
C ALA A 136 -14.57 -6.82 2.83
N MET A 137 -13.78 -7.84 3.16
CA MET A 137 -13.26 -8.73 2.13
C MET A 137 -14.24 -9.79 1.66
N LYS A 138 -15.07 -10.30 2.56
CA LYS A 138 -16.21 -11.13 2.15
C LYS A 138 -17.05 -10.40 1.12
N ASP A 139 -17.33 -9.13 1.37
CA ASP A 139 -18.12 -8.31 0.47
C ASP A 139 -17.37 -8.02 -0.86
N ILE A 140 -16.03 -7.97 -0.88
CA ILE A 140 -15.21 -7.90 -2.10
C ILE A 140 -15.35 -9.18 -2.94
N VAL A 141 -15.20 -10.36 -2.33
CA VAL A 141 -15.37 -11.65 -3.03
C VAL A 141 -16.78 -11.78 -3.59
N GLN A 142 -17.78 -11.30 -2.83
CA GLN A 142 -19.18 -11.31 -3.24
C GLN A 142 -19.54 -10.17 -4.21
N GLY A 143 -18.61 -9.25 -4.52
CA GLY A 143 -18.84 -8.12 -5.42
C GLY A 143 -19.85 -7.09 -4.92
N THR A 144 -20.11 -7.04 -3.61
CA THR A 144 -21.15 -6.21 -2.99
C THR A 144 -20.65 -4.85 -2.50
N LEU A 145 -19.33 -4.61 -2.54
CA LEU A 145 -18.71 -3.35 -2.13
C LEU A 145 -18.33 -2.42 -3.27
N ILE A 146 -17.97 -1.19 -2.89
CA ILE A 146 -17.36 -0.17 -3.76
C ILE A 146 -15.98 -0.60 -4.28
N VAL A 147 -15.44 -1.72 -3.78
CA VAL A 147 -14.13 -2.25 -4.15
C VAL A 147 -14.32 -3.40 -5.16
N ARG A 148 -13.54 -3.36 -6.25
CA ARG A 148 -13.52 -4.35 -7.32
C ARG A 148 -12.10 -4.80 -7.60
N CYS A 149 -11.95 -5.99 -8.19
CA CYS A 149 -10.70 -6.48 -8.75
C CYS A 149 -10.86 -6.58 -10.28
N ASN A 150 -9.79 -6.35 -11.04
CA ASN A 150 -9.75 -6.69 -12.47
C ASN A 150 -9.19 -8.11 -12.75
N PHE A 151 -9.16 -8.93 -11.70
CA PHE A 151 -8.71 -10.31 -11.66
C PHE A 151 -9.60 -11.06 -10.65
N GLU A 152 -9.55 -12.39 -10.64
CA GLU A 152 -10.33 -13.20 -9.70
C GLU A 152 -9.80 -13.04 -8.27
N PRO A 153 -10.60 -12.55 -7.30
CA PRO A 153 -10.16 -12.32 -5.92
C PRO A 153 -9.99 -13.61 -5.10
N GLY A 154 -10.30 -14.77 -5.70
CA GLY A 154 -10.27 -16.07 -5.08
C GLY A 154 -11.60 -16.48 -4.43
N GLU A 155 -11.59 -17.63 -3.78
CA GLU A 155 -12.68 -18.24 -3.04
C GLU A 155 -12.46 -18.12 -1.53
N LEU A 156 -13.56 -17.98 -0.79
CA LEU A 156 -13.54 -18.00 0.67
C LEU A 156 -13.10 -19.38 1.17
N TRP A 157 -12.13 -19.41 2.09
CA TRP A 157 -11.72 -20.65 2.73
C TRP A 157 -12.84 -21.19 3.63
N ASN A 158 -12.89 -22.51 3.78
CA ASN A 158 -13.87 -23.17 4.63
C ASN A 158 -13.54 -22.93 6.13
N VAL A 159 -14.27 -21.99 6.73
CA VAL A 159 -14.13 -21.59 8.13
C VAL A 159 -14.41 -22.77 9.07
N ASP A 160 -15.47 -23.55 8.82
CA ASP A 160 -15.86 -24.67 9.68
C ASP A 160 -14.75 -25.74 9.74
N ARG A 161 -14.09 -25.98 8.61
CA ARG A 161 -12.92 -26.86 8.54
C ARG A 161 -11.77 -26.31 9.39
N ILE A 162 -11.48 -25.01 9.30
CA ILE A 162 -10.42 -24.39 10.12
C ILE A 162 -10.74 -24.53 11.62
N VAL A 163 -11.97 -24.22 12.04
CA VAL A 163 -12.42 -24.38 13.42
C VAL A 163 -12.25 -25.83 13.86
N HIS A 164 -12.74 -26.79 13.06
CA HIS A 164 -12.66 -28.21 13.37
C HIS A 164 -11.21 -28.70 13.55
N ASP A 165 -10.35 -28.39 12.58
CA ASP A 165 -8.95 -28.83 12.55
C ASP A 165 -8.11 -28.23 13.68
N HIS A 166 -8.55 -27.09 14.26
CA HIS A 166 -7.78 -26.31 15.23
C HIS A 166 -8.47 -26.18 16.60
N ARG A 167 -9.59 -26.87 16.83
CA ARG A 167 -10.45 -26.74 18.02
C ARG A 167 -9.74 -26.94 19.37
N ASN A 168 -8.66 -27.72 19.40
CA ASN A 168 -7.93 -28.05 20.63
C ASN A 168 -6.68 -27.18 20.85
N ARG A 169 -6.43 -26.19 19.99
CA ARG A 169 -5.23 -25.35 20.07
C ARG A 169 -5.39 -24.26 21.12
N THR A 170 -4.29 -23.96 21.81
CA THR A 170 -4.22 -22.79 22.68
C THR A 170 -4.23 -21.50 21.86
N PRO A 171 -4.62 -20.36 22.45
CA PRO A 171 -4.53 -19.06 21.79
C PRO A 171 -3.15 -18.74 21.17
N GLN A 172 -2.06 -19.13 21.83
CA GLN A 172 -0.71 -18.99 21.30
C GLN A 172 -0.48 -19.84 20.04
N GLN A 173 -0.89 -21.11 20.06
CA GLN A 173 -0.76 -22.00 18.91
C GLN A 173 -1.61 -21.53 17.71
N TRP A 174 -2.74 -20.87 17.98
CA TRP A 174 -3.55 -20.21 16.96
C TRP A 174 -2.81 -19.02 16.33
N GLN A 175 -2.18 -18.18 17.14
CA GLN A 175 -1.39 -17.04 16.66
C GLN A 175 -0.17 -17.49 15.85
N GLU A 176 0.56 -18.52 16.32
CA GLU A 176 1.72 -19.08 15.61
C GLU A 176 1.31 -19.64 14.24
N ALA A 177 0.20 -20.38 14.18
CA ALA A 177 -0.29 -20.95 12.93
C ALA A 177 -0.93 -19.94 11.98
N TRP A 178 -1.47 -18.84 12.52
CA TRP A 178 -1.86 -17.69 11.70
C TRP A 178 -0.62 -17.04 11.08
N ALA A 179 0.44 -16.82 11.87
CA ALA A 179 1.67 -16.20 11.39
C ALA A 179 2.42 -17.08 10.37
N ASP A 180 2.28 -18.40 10.45
CA ASP A 180 2.90 -19.36 9.53
C ASP A 180 2.12 -19.45 8.20
N HIS A 181 2.42 -18.51 7.31
CA HIS A 181 1.88 -18.48 5.95
C HIS A 181 2.65 -19.44 5.03
N GLU A 182 1.92 -20.06 4.11
CA GLU A 182 2.52 -20.86 3.04
C GLU A 182 1.96 -20.37 1.69
N PRO A 183 2.78 -19.70 0.84
CA PRO A 183 4.20 -19.37 1.04
C PRO A 183 4.44 -18.22 2.04
N LYS A 184 5.63 -18.20 2.66
CA LYS A 184 6.04 -17.11 3.57
C LYS A 184 6.34 -15.80 2.85
N THR A 185 6.85 -15.92 1.63
CA THR A 185 7.32 -14.81 0.82
C THR A 185 6.88 -15.00 -0.63
N TRP A 186 6.33 -13.95 -1.22
CA TRP A 186 5.95 -13.87 -2.62
C TRP A 186 7.03 -13.15 -3.41
N PHE A 187 7.36 -13.67 -4.59
CA PHE A 187 8.35 -13.07 -5.48
C PHE A 187 7.69 -12.61 -6.77
N PRO A 188 8.13 -11.47 -7.35
CA PRO A 188 7.70 -11.09 -8.69
C PRO A 188 8.10 -12.16 -9.72
N VAL A 189 7.21 -12.43 -10.68
CA VAL A 189 7.49 -13.30 -11.82
C VAL A 189 8.10 -12.50 -12.98
N ALA A 190 8.57 -13.17 -14.03
CA ALA A 190 9.35 -12.56 -15.11
C ALA A 190 8.70 -11.35 -15.82
N SER A 191 7.37 -11.22 -15.81
CA SER A 191 6.64 -10.07 -16.38
C SER A 191 6.63 -8.84 -15.46
N LEU A 192 7.18 -8.95 -14.26
CA LEU A 192 7.42 -7.86 -13.32
C LEU A 192 8.93 -7.63 -13.16
N PRO A 193 9.37 -6.38 -12.90
CA PRO A 193 10.70 -6.13 -12.39
C PRO A 193 10.93 -6.88 -11.07
N CYS A 194 12.19 -7.15 -10.74
CA CYS A 194 12.55 -7.70 -9.43
C CYS A 194 12.07 -6.77 -8.30
N PHE A 195 11.86 -7.33 -7.11
CA PHE A 195 11.25 -6.59 -5.99
C PHE A 195 12.07 -5.36 -5.58
N GLN A 196 13.40 -5.45 -5.68
CA GLN A 196 14.31 -4.31 -5.47
C GLN A 196 14.01 -3.17 -6.44
N ALA A 197 13.93 -3.44 -7.75
CA ALA A 197 13.65 -2.42 -8.75
C ALA A 197 12.26 -1.78 -8.58
N LEU A 198 11.28 -2.56 -8.12
CA LEU A 198 9.94 -2.05 -7.77
C LEU A 198 10.00 -1.02 -6.63
N LEU A 199 10.81 -1.28 -5.59
CA LEU A 199 11.00 -0.33 -4.50
C LEU A 199 11.79 0.90 -4.93
N GLU A 200 12.91 0.73 -5.64
CA GLU A 200 13.80 1.82 -6.06
C GLU A 200 13.12 2.88 -6.91
N LYS A 201 12.22 2.46 -7.82
CA LYS A 201 11.49 3.37 -8.71
C LYS A 201 10.74 4.47 -7.96
N ASP A 202 10.23 4.17 -6.77
CA ASP A 202 9.44 5.07 -5.96
C ASP A 202 10.25 5.79 -4.87
N LEU A 203 11.55 5.48 -4.70
CA LEU A 203 12.43 6.11 -3.71
C LEU A 203 13.09 7.40 -4.21
N VAL A 204 12.93 7.75 -5.48
CA VAL A 204 13.54 8.97 -6.05
C VAL A 204 12.79 10.20 -5.52
N PRO A 205 13.46 11.14 -4.83
CA PRO A 205 12.88 12.45 -4.57
C PRO A 205 12.60 13.08 -5.94
N ARG A 206 11.37 13.55 -6.18
CA ARG A 206 11.11 14.48 -7.30
C ARG A 206 11.85 15.78 -7.03
N CYS A 207 13.17 15.78 -7.21
CA CYS A 207 14.00 16.95 -7.21
C CYS A 207 13.64 17.71 -8.49
N GLY A 208 12.85 18.78 -8.32
CA GLY A 208 12.49 19.66 -9.42
C GLY A 208 13.73 20.04 -10.21
N LYS A 209 13.68 19.85 -11.53
CA LYS A 209 14.68 20.39 -12.44
C LYS A 209 14.74 21.90 -12.21
N LYS A 210 15.71 22.37 -11.44
CA LYS A 210 16.16 23.76 -11.54
C LYS A 210 16.95 23.84 -12.83
N GLU A 211 16.23 24.09 -13.92
CA GLU A 211 16.84 24.62 -15.14
C GLU A 211 17.63 25.87 -14.75
N LYS A 212 18.96 25.73 -14.71
CA LYS A 212 19.85 26.87 -14.67
C LYS A 212 19.74 27.55 -16.03
N LEU A 213 18.85 28.53 -16.14
CA LEU A 213 18.92 29.54 -17.19
C LEU A 213 20.25 30.28 -17.02
N SER A 214 21.26 29.84 -17.77
CA SER A 214 22.50 30.57 -17.96
C SER A 214 22.19 31.82 -18.79
N ARG A 215 21.98 32.97 -18.14
CA ARG A 215 22.08 34.26 -18.82
C ARG A 215 23.54 34.60 -19.01
N SER A 216 24.04 34.25 -20.20
CA SER A 216 25.21 34.89 -20.80
C SER A 216 24.88 36.34 -21.13
N ARG A 217 25.67 37.28 -20.59
CA ARG A 217 25.98 38.56 -21.24
C ARG A 217 27.38 39.01 -20.80
N ARG A 218 28.39 38.61 -21.57
CA ARG A 218 29.50 39.49 -21.98
C ARG A 218 28.86 40.69 -22.72
N SER A 219 29.30 41.93 -22.74
CA SER A 219 30.55 42.69 -22.52
C SER A 219 30.15 44.17 -22.76
N ARG A 220 30.83 45.27 -22.42
CA ARG A 220 32.16 45.74 -22.87
C ARG A 220 32.23 47.27 -22.65
N GLY A 221 33.44 47.82 -22.46
CA GLY A 221 33.85 49.22 -22.73
C GLY A 221 33.47 50.25 -21.65
N THR A 222 34.25 51.26 -21.26
CA THR A 222 35.35 52.04 -21.90
C THR A 222 35.99 52.91 -20.78
N THR A 223 37.30 52.83 -20.46
CA THR A 223 38.44 53.70 -20.86
C THR A 223 38.35 55.23 -20.64
N HIS A 224 39.50 55.78 -20.20
CA HIS A 224 40.02 57.18 -20.18
C HIS A 224 39.66 58.06 -18.96
N ASP A 225 40.64 58.44 -18.10
CA ASP A 225 41.66 59.54 -18.15
C ASP A 225 41.19 60.70 -17.24
N ASP A 226 41.95 61.55 -16.55
CA ASP A 226 43.38 61.87 -16.51
C ASP A 226 43.64 62.81 -15.29
N GLY A 227 44.91 63.02 -14.90
CA GLY A 227 45.41 64.23 -14.20
C GLY A 227 45.55 64.19 -12.65
N HIS A 228 46.75 63.95 -12.09
CA HIS A 228 47.75 64.94 -11.59
C HIS A 228 47.26 65.86 -10.44
N VAL A 229 47.91 65.98 -9.27
CA VAL A 229 49.21 66.62 -9.02
C VAL A 229 49.79 66.19 -7.66
N ALA A 230 51.12 66.06 -7.59
CA ALA A 230 51.94 65.78 -6.42
C ALA A 230 52.16 66.99 -5.50
N SER A 231 52.38 66.77 -4.19
CA SER A 231 53.28 67.56 -3.35
C SER A 231 53.47 66.91 -1.97
N ALA A 232 54.72 66.57 -1.65
CA ALA A 232 55.28 66.59 -0.29
C ALA A 232 56.26 67.79 -0.24
N PRO A 233 56.97 68.12 0.86
CA PRO A 233 56.79 67.85 2.30
C PRO A 233 56.85 69.14 3.16
N ARG A 234 56.66 69.03 4.47
CA ARG A 234 57.54 69.58 5.53
C ARG A 234 57.15 69.04 6.90
#